data_AF-A0A0F0GFB4-F1
#
_entry.id   AF-A0A0F0GFB4-F1
#
_cell.length_a   1.000
_cell.length_b   1.000
_cell.length_c   1.000
_cell.angle_alpha   90.00
_cell.angle_beta   90.00
_cell.angle_gamma   90.00
#
_symmetry.space_group_name_H-M   'P 1'
#
loop_
_entity.id
_entity.type
_entity.pdbx_description
1 polymer ?
#
loop_
_entity_poly.entity_id
_entity_poly.type
_entity_poly.pdbx_seq_one_letter_code
_entity_poly.pdbx_strand_id
1 'polypeptide(L)'
;MPPAVGRLATVRLATATAACAALIGATAGPAQADPLALEATAALYSFQVGDRTESLVVESGRPGDHNEFRQSEHASGRTTAHPGWDIRLSDDATAPAWDYAIGIAGSNHDGDGVSGSSSWGTLSLVDEDPSGLPFAVIQAEGGVTCDSKTGEIWSGNPNPTRFQVRRGGQLVDVTPNSGPLTLDDVTPGDRTGGSPARTTVSIVTVSDVDQLTGHQPFAKYADRARTAARGHALVIRQQPDPAQPPTTYRLLTNTTAASC
;
A
#
# COMPACT_ATOMS: atom_id res chain seq x y z
N MET A 1 -64.53 -1.42 18.19
CA MET A 1 -64.70 -1.32 19.66
C MET A 1 -63.94 -2.48 20.31
N PRO A 2 -62.96 -2.21 21.19
CA PRO A 2 -62.22 -3.19 22.02
C PRO A 2 -63.04 -3.48 23.32
N PRO A 3 -62.69 -4.39 24.28
CA PRO A 3 -61.43 -4.45 25.07
C PRO A 3 -60.83 -5.88 25.25
N ALA A 4 -59.50 -6.04 25.44
CA ALA A 4 -58.73 -6.05 26.72
C ALA A 4 -59.23 -7.12 27.72
N VAL A 5 -58.39 -8.00 28.28
CA VAL A 5 -57.49 -7.84 29.46
C VAL A 5 -56.49 -9.03 29.42
N GLY A 6 -55.16 -8.86 29.49
CA GLY A 6 -54.35 -8.54 30.68
C GLY A 6 -53.77 -9.84 31.29
N ARG A 7 -52.47 -10.14 31.14
CA ARG A 7 -51.36 -9.80 32.09
C ARG A 7 -51.58 -10.49 33.46
N LEU A 8 -50.66 -11.25 34.07
CA LEU A 8 -49.20 -11.24 34.20
C LEU A 8 -48.80 -12.52 34.95
N ALA A 9 -47.58 -13.05 34.73
CA ALA A 9 -46.71 -13.52 35.82
C ALA A 9 -45.30 -13.85 35.29
N THR A 10 -44.41 -12.88 35.40
CA THR A 10 -42.95 -12.97 35.33
C THR A 10 -42.42 -13.76 36.53
N VAL A 11 -41.36 -14.58 36.39
CA VAL A 11 -40.10 -14.56 37.19
C VAL A 11 -39.11 -15.62 36.66
N ARG A 12 -38.05 -15.11 36.02
CA ARG A 12 -36.62 -15.48 36.07
C ARG A 12 -36.23 -16.87 36.60
N LEU A 13 -35.42 -17.59 35.81
CA LEU A 13 -34.06 -17.94 36.27
C LEU A 13 -33.10 -18.09 35.08
N ALA A 14 -31.94 -17.46 35.23
CA ALA A 14 -30.85 -17.41 34.29
C ALA A 14 -29.89 -18.59 34.49
N THR A 15 -28.98 -18.72 33.52
CA THR A 15 -27.63 -19.31 33.55
C THR A 15 -27.40 -20.76 33.12
N ALA A 16 -26.25 -20.89 32.45
CA ALA A 16 -25.45 -22.07 32.13
C ALA A 16 -25.85 -22.87 30.88
N THR A 17 -25.23 -22.52 29.75
CA THR A 17 -24.15 -23.34 29.15
C THR A 17 -23.51 -22.59 27.96
N ALA A 18 -22.61 -21.67 28.28
CA ALA A 18 -21.54 -21.26 27.38
C ALA A 18 -20.35 -22.17 27.65
N ALA A 19 -20.22 -23.25 26.88
CA ALA A 19 -19.00 -24.07 26.78
C ALA A 19 -19.21 -25.14 25.71
N CYS A 20 -19.03 -24.78 24.43
CA CYS A 20 -18.64 -25.67 23.34
C CYS A 20 -18.54 -24.87 22.01
N ALA A 21 -17.72 -23.82 22.01
CA ALA A 21 -17.26 -23.15 20.79
C ALA A 21 -15.81 -22.65 20.93
N ALA A 22 -15.03 -23.33 21.78
CA ALA A 22 -13.62 -23.04 22.01
C ALA A 22 -12.79 -24.30 21.69
N LEU A 23 -12.92 -24.83 20.48
CA LEU A 23 -12.01 -25.88 19.98
C LEU A 23 -12.03 -26.05 18.44
N ILE A 24 -12.16 -24.94 17.70
CA ILE A 24 -11.57 -24.78 16.36
C ILE A 24 -11.05 -23.33 16.29
N GLY A 25 -10.31 -22.94 17.32
CA GLY A 25 -9.55 -21.71 17.39
C GLY A 25 -8.08 -22.05 17.47
N ALA A 26 -7.62 -22.97 16.61
CA ALA A 26 -6.23 -22.95 16.24
C ALA A 26 -6.08 -21.65 15.45
N THR A 27 -5.71 -20.58 16.14
CA THR A 27 -4.91 -19.53 15.53
C THR A 27 -3.69 -20.26 15.00
N ALA A 28 -3.75 -20.72 13.75
CA ALA A 28 -2.54 -20.86 12.98
C ALA A 28 -1.91 -19.48 13.07
N GLY A 29 -0.87 -19.34 13.90
CA GLY A 29 0.07 -18.26 13.68
C GLY A 29 0.45 -18.29 12.19
N PRO A 30 0.77 -17.15 11.57
CA PRO A 30 1.28 -17.18 10.21
C PRO A 30 2.32 -18.29 10.16
N ALA A 31 2.11 -19.26 9.25
CA ALA A 31 3.02 -20.39 9.11
C ALA A 31 4.41 -19.79 9.08
N GLN A 32 5.27 -20.20 10.03
CA GLN A 32 6.59 -19.59 10.16
C GLN A 32 7.26 -19.74 8.81
N ALA A 33 7.48 -18.61 8.13
CA ALA A 33 8.04 -18.60 6.80
C ALA A 33 9.37 -19.35 6.87
N ASP A 34 9.60 -20.26 5.91
CA ASP A 34 10.89 -20.95 5.85
C ASP A 34 11.99 -19.88 5.76
N PRO A 35 12.90 -19.82 6.75
CA PRO A 35 13.91 -18.76 6.82
C PRO A 35 14.87 -18.78 5.63
N LEU A 36 14.86 -19.84 4.81
CA LEU A 36 15.65 -20.01 3.60
C LEU A 36 14.81 -20.01 2.32
N ALA A 37 13.52 -19.66 2.39
CA ALA A 37 12.67 -19.59 1.20
C ALA A 37 13.21 -18.57 0.19
N LEU A 38 13.42 -19.03 -1.04
CA LEU A 38 13.71 -18.19 -2.18
C LEU A 38 12.42 -17.57 -2.67
N GLU A 39 12.26 -16.27 -2.43
CA GLU A 39 11.05 -15.56 -2.76
C GLU A 39 11.34 -14.11 -3.11
N ALA A 40 10.62 -13.57 -4.08
CA ALA A 40 10.61 -12.15 -4.36
C ALA A 40 9.19 -11.64 -4.57
N THR A 41 8.93 -10.43 -4.09
CA THR A 41 7.68 -9.69 -4.25
C THR A 41 7.98 -8.32 -4.83
N ALA A 42 7.25 -7.92 -5.86
CA ALA A 42 7.27 -6.57 -6.39
C ALA A 42 5.86 -5.98 -6.38
N ALA A 43 5.72 -4.75 -5.90
CA ALA A 43 4.47 -4.00 -5.84
C ALA A 43 4.59 -2.73 -6.68
N LEU A 44 3.66 -2.54 -7.63
CA LEU A 44 3.42 -1.20 -8.18
C LEU A 44 2.86 -0.30 -7.09
N TYR A 45 1.88 -0.82 -6.34
CA TYR A 45 1.42 -0.22 -5.10
C TYR A 45 0.92 -1.25 -4.09
N SER A 46 1.01 -0.91 -2.81
CA SER A 46 0.35 -1.62 -1.72
C SER A 46 -0.15 -0.61 -0.69
N PHE A 47 -1.46 -0.47 -0.61
CA PHE A 47 -2.16 0.47 0.22
C PHE A 47 -2.69 -0.22 1.49
N GLN A 48 -2.60 0.47 2.63
CA GLN A 48 -3.11 -0.02 3.91
C GLN A 48 -3.78 1.07 4.73
N VAL A 49 -4.97 0.78 5.24
CA VAL A 49 -5.72 1.59 6.22
C VAL A 49 -6.37 0.68 7.25
N GLY A 50 -5.96 0.80 8.52
CA GLY A 50 -6.46 -0.08 9.56
C GLY A 50 -6.19 -1.55 9.22
N ASP A 51 -7.25 -2.33 9.08
CA ASP A 51 -7.25 -3.74 8.70
C ASP A 51 -7.42 -4.00 7.19
N ARG A 52 -7.68 -2.96 6.40
CA ARG A 52 -7.89 -3.09 4.94
C ARG A 52 -6.58 -2.94 4.20
N THR A 53 -6.34 -3.88 3.28
CA THR A 53 -5.20 -3.85 2.37
C THR A 53 -5.69 -4.00 0.93
N GLU A 54 -5.11 -3.22 0.04
CA GLU A 54 -5.28 -3.37 -1.40
C GLU A 54 -3.92 -3.21 -2.06
N SER A 55 -3.59 -4.10 -2.97
CA SER A 55 -2.25 -4.14 -3.52
C SER A 55 -2.23 -4.72 -4.93
N LEU A 56 -1.37 -4.16 -5.75
CA LEU A 56 -1.03 -4.66 -7.07
C LEU A 56 0.39 -5.20 -7.00
N VAL A 57 0.47 -6.51 -6.79
CA VAL A 57 1.70 -7.23 -6.46
C VAL A 57 1.90 -8.43 -7.38
N VAL A 58 3.16 -8.71 -7.67
CA VAL A 58 3.60 -9.97 -8.27
C VAL A 58 4.59 -10.64 -7.34
N GLU A 59 4.52 -11.97 -7.28
CA GLU A 59 5.31 -12.78 -6.36
C GLU A 59 5.91 -13.96 -7.11
N SER A 60 7.15 -14.31 -6.83
CA SER A 60 7.82 -15.50 -7.36
C SER A 60 8.36 -16.29 -6.18
N GLY A 61 8.04 -17.58 -6.10
CA GLY A 61 8.43 -18.43 -4.98
C GLY A 61 8.79 -19.86 -5.38
N ARG A 62 8.80 -20.18 -6.68
CA ARG A 62 9.17 -21.48 -7.21
C ARG A 62 10.15 -21.33 -8.37
N PRO A 63 11.08 -22.30 -8.56
CA PRO A 63 11.97 -22.30 -9.71
C PRO A 63 11.20 -22.23 -11.04
N GLY A 64 11.56 -21.26 -11.87
CA GLY A 64 10.94 -21.02 -13.18
C GLY A 64 9.73 -20.08 -13.16
N ASP A 65 9.35 -19.54 -11.99
CA ASP A 65 8.36 -18.47 -11.90
C ASP A 65 8.91 -17.19 -12.55
N HIS A 66 8.21 -16.71 -13.58
CA HIS A 66 8.42 -15.38 -14.17
C HIS A 66 7.08 -14.66 -14.23
N ASN A 67 6.82 -13.80 -13.24
CA ASN A 67 5.55 -13.10 -13.10
C ASN A 67 5.78 -11.62 -13.34
N GLU A 68 5.06 -11.07 -14.31
CA GLU A 68 5.05 -9.64 -14.58
C GLU A 68 3.62 -9.13 -14.52
N PHE A 69 3.50 -7.90 -14.02
CA PHE A 69 2.29 -7.12 -14.11
C PHE A 69 2.62 -5.88 -14.92
N ARG A 70 1.89 -5.69 -16.03
CA ARG A 70 2.00 -4.51 -16.88
C ARG A 70 0.78 -3.63 -16.66
N GLN A 71 1.02 -2.33 -16.51
CA GLN A 71 0.02 -1.32 -16.19
C GLN A 71 -1.27 -1.35 -17.04
N SER A 72 -1.20 -1.73 -18.34
CA SER A 72 -2.39 -1.80 -19.21
C SER A 72 -3.44 -2.83 -18.76
N GLU A 73 -3.14 -3.64 -17.75
CA GLU A 73 -3.95 -4.76 -17.28
C GLU A 73 -4.83 -4.44 -16.05
N HIS A 74 -4.73 -3.23 -15.45
CA HIS A 74 -5.65 -2.79 -14.39
C HIS A 74 -6.03 -1.31 -14.47
N ALA A 75 -7.32 -1.05 -14.21
CA ALA A 75 -7.93 0.27 -14.31
C ALA A 75 -7.62 1.17 -13.09
N SER A 76 -7.15 2.37 -13.37
CA SER A 76 -7.29 3.55 -12.49
C SER A 76 -8.71 3.63 -11.89
N GLY A 77 -8.86 3.99 -10.62
CA GLY A 77 -10.19 4.21 -10.05
C GLY A 77 -10.26 4.43 -8.55
N ARG A 78 -11.49 4.75 -8.07
CA ARG A 78 -11.82 4.79 -6.65
C ARG A 78 -11.68 3.40 -6.08
N THR A 79 -10.87 3.28 -5.05
CA THR A 79 -10.66 1.99 -4.40
C THR A 79 -11.48 1.89 -3.12
N THR A 80 -11.89 0.67 -2.75
CA THR A 80 -12.63 0.47 -1.49
C THR A 80 -11.75 0.67 -0.25
N ALA A 81 -10.43 0.74 -0.44
CA ALA A 81 -9.46 0.94 0.63
C ALA A 81 -9.33 2.42 1.01
N HIS A 82 -9.54 3.37 0.09
CA HIS A 82 -9.71 4.80 0.40
C HIS A 82 -10.98 5.37 -0.24
N PRO A 83 -11.95 5.85 0.55
CA PRO A 83 -13.17 6.40 -0.03
C PRO A 83 -12.94 7.78 -0.68
N GLY A 84 -11.78 8.42 -0.44
CA GLY A 84 -11.56 9.84 -0.70
C GLY A 84 -10.72 10.22 -1.93
N TRP A 85 -10.09 9.29 -2.65
CA TRP A 85 -9.20 9.61 -3.77
C TRP A 85 -9.29 8.55 -4.87
N ASP A 86 -8.62 8.80 -6.00
CA ASP A 86 -8.34 7.82 -7.05
C ASP A 86 -6.83 7.56 -7.09
N ILE A 87 -6.43 6.30 -7.24
CA ILE A 87 -5.07 5.94 -7.63
C ILE A 87 -5.06 5.80 -9.15
N ARG A 88 -4.16 6.53 -9.80
CA ARG A 88 -3.95 6.46 -11.25
C ARG A 88 -2.52 6.01 -11.53
N LEU A 89 -2.39 5.02 -12.40
CA LEU A 89 -1.10 4.53 -12.84
C LEU A 89 -0.85 4.98 -14.28
N SER A 90 0.33 5.57 -14.48
CA SER A 90 1.13 5.92 -15.66
C SER A 90 0.50 6.38 -16.99
N ASP A 91 -0.70 5.96 -17.37
CA ASP A 91 -1.46 6.35 -18.57
C ASP A 91 -2.45 7.47 -18.23
N ASP A 92 -3.03 7.40 -17.03
CA ASP A 92 -3.95 8.42 -16.50
C ASP A 92 -3.29 9.32 -15.44
N ALA A 93 -2.01 9.04 -15.13
CA ALA A 93 -1.23 9.81 -14.16
C ALA A 93 -0.74 11.11 -14.77
N THR A 94 -1.29 12.24 -14.33
CA THR A 94 -0.99 13.57 -14.88
C THR A 94 0.10 14.26 -14.06
N ALA A 95 1.38 14.08 -14.44
CA ALA A 95 2.47 14.98 -14.06
C ALA A 95 2.92 15.77 -15.30
N PRO A 96 2.66 17.08 -15.38
CA PRO A 96 3.19 17.90 -16.47
C PRO A 96 4.72 17.81 -16.51
N ALA A 97 5.28 17.65 -17.71
CA ALA A 97 6.73 17.60 -17.99
C ALA A 97 7.51 16.35 -17.52
N TRP A 98 6.84 15.29 -17.07
CA TRP A 98 7.49 13.98 -16.90
C TRP A 98 7.28 13.13 -18.16
N ASP A 99 8.33 12.42 -18.57
CA ASP A 99 8.22 11.48 -19.68
C ASP A 99 7.20 10.39 -19.32
N TYR A 100 6.33 10.07 -20.30
CA TYR A 100 5.44 8.93 -20.19
C TYR A 100 6.26 7.67 -19.94
N ALA A 101 5.86 6.88 -18.95
CA ALA A 101 6.57 5.68 -18.59
C ALA A 101 5.59 4.63 -18.07
N ILE A 102 5.74 3.38 -18.51
CA ILE A 102 4.81 2.30 -18.17
C ILE A 102 5.25 1.67 -16.85
N GLY A 103 4.33 1.62 -15.88
CA GLY A 103 4.54 0.87 -14.65
C GLY A 103 4.61 -0.63 -14.92
N ILE A 104 5.73 -1.27 -14.60
CA ILE A 104 5.84 -2.73 -14.63
C ILE A 104 6.35 -3.16 -13.26
N ALA A 105 5.63 -4.08 -12.60
CA ALA A 105 6.18 -4.85 -11.50
C ALA A 105 6.50 -6.25 -12.02
N GLY A 106 7.67 -6.77 -11.66
CA GLY A 106 8.16 -8.08 -12.07
C GLY A 106 8.77 -8.81 -10.90
N SER A 107 8.54 -10.12 -10.83
CA SER A 107 9.23 -11.03 -9.93
C SER A 107 9.69 -12.25 -10.71
N ASN A 108 10.90 -12.71 -10.41
CA ASN A 108 11.53 -13.79 -11.13
C ASN A 108 12.27 -14.72 -10.16
N HIS A 109 12.28 -16.01 -10.48
CA HIS A 109 13.03 -17.04 -9.76
C HIS A 109 13.82 -17.91 -10.74
N ASP A 110 15.13 -17.68 -10.78
CA ASP A 110 16.07 -18.36 -11.68
C ASP A 110 16.98 -19.30 -10.89
N GLY A 111 16.59 -20.57 -10.77
CA GLY A 111 17.39 -21.61 -10.15
C GLY A 111 17.78 -21.32 -8.69
N ASP A 112 18.90 -20.61 -8.50
CA ASP A 112 19.48 -20.25 -7.22
C ASP A 112 19.26 -18.78 -6.82
N GLY A 113 18.58 -17.98 -7.65
CA GLY A 113 18.35 -16.57 -7.38
C GLY A 113 16.88 -16.17 -7.50
N VAL A 114 16.51 -15.13 -6.77
CA VAL A 114 15.20 -14.45 -6.88
C VAL A 114 15.39 -12.96 -7.03
N SER A 115 14.54 -12.33 -7.84
CA SER A 115 14.57 -10.88 -8.04
C SER A 115 13.17 -10.30 -8.10
N GLY A 116 12.98 -9.16 -7.44
CA GLY A 116 11.82 -8.30 -7.60
C GLY A 116 12.25 -7.00 -8.25
N SER A 117 11.50 -6.53 -9.24
CA SER A 117 11.76 -5.27 -9.94
C SER A 117 10.47 -4.49 -10.12
N SER A 118 10.56 -3.18 -10.05
CA SER A 118 9.53 -2.24 -10.47
C SER A 118 10.18 -1.18 -11.37
N SER A 119 9.80 -1.13 -12.65
CA SER A 119 10.35 -0.17 -13.63
C SER A 119 9.50 1.08 -13.73
N TRP A 120 10.14 2.21 -14.11
CA TRP A 120 9.61 3.53 -14.50
C TRP A 120 8.09 3.69 -14.51
N GLY A 121 7.44 3.58 -13.35
CA GLY A 121 6.00 3.74 -13.22
C GLY A 121 5.68 5.06 -12.56
N THR A 122 4.76 5.82 -13.15
CA THR A 122 4.16 6.99 -12.49
C THR A 122 2.90 6.56 -11.73
N LEU A 123 2.79 6.95 -10.46
CA LEU A 123 1.58 6.82 -9.66
C LEU A 123 1.11 8.21 -9.26
N SER A 124 -0.16 8.52 -9.53
CA SER A 124 -0.82 9.77 -9.15
C SER A 124 -1.96 9.51 -8.18
N LEU A 125 -2.08 10.35 -7.17
CA LEU A 125 -3.21 10.39 -6.24
C LEU A 125 -4.08 11.59 -6.56
N VAL A 126 -5.30 11.33 -7.01
CA VAL A 126 -6.22 12.35 -7.51
C VAL A 126 -7.40 12.48 -6.55
N ASP A 127 -7.77 13.71 -6.23
CA ASP A 127 -8.91 14.06 -5.39
C ASP A 127 -10.01 14.74 -6.24
N GLU A 128 -11.04 15.32 -5.62
CA GLU A 128 -12.15 15.97 -6.37
C GLU A 128 -11.82 17.40 -6.85
N ASP A 129 -10.54 17.77 -6.93
CA ASP A 129 -10.16 19.10 -7.41
C ASP A 129 -10.61 19.34 -8.87
N PRO A 130 -11.29 20.46 -9.16
CA PRO A 130 -11.82 20.74 -10.50
C PRO A 130 -10.77 20.85 -11.60
N SER A 131 -9.51 21.13 -11.27
CA SER A 131 -8.43 21.20 -12.27
C SER A 131 -8.01 19.81 -12.76
N GLY A 132 -8.38 18.75 -12.04
CA GLY A 132 -7.94 17.38 -12.30
C GLY A 132 -6.45 17.14 -12.02
N LEU A 133 -5.71 18.13 -11.47
CA LEU A 133 -4.33 17.94 -11.06
C LEU A 133 -4.27 16.97 -9.87
N PRO A 134 -3.37 15.98 -9.82
CA PRO A 134 -3.23 15.10 -8.66
C PRO A 134 -2.70 15.89 -7.48
N PHE A 135 -3.07 15.53 -6.25
CA PHE A 135 -2.47 16.16 -5.06
C PHE A 135 -1.07 15.61 -4.75
N ALA A 136 -0.73 14.42 -5.25
CA ALA A 136 0.58 13.81 -5.13
C ALA A 136 0.90 12.94 -6.37
N VAL A 137 2.13 13.00 -6.86
CA VAL A 137 2.60 12.18 -7.99
C VAL A 137 4.00 11.65 -7.69
N ILE A 138 4.24 10.37 -7.96
CA ILE A 138 5.53 9.73 -7.77
C ILE A 138 5.94 8.94 -9.01
N GLN A 139 7.19 9.10 -9.42
CA GLN A 139 7.86 8.26 -10.41
C GLN A 139 9.10 7.67 -9.74
N ALA A 140 9.17 6.35 -9.72
CA ALA A 140 10.30 5.66 -9.10
C ALA A 140 10.64 4.39 -9.86
N GLU A 141 11.88 3.95 -9.66
CA GLU A 141 12.35 2.63 -10.04
C GLU A 141 12.99 1.98 -8.82
N GLY A 142 12.79 0.67 -8.71
CA GLY A 142 13.36 -0.10 -7.63
C GLY A 142 13.54 -1.54 -8.06
N GLY A 143 14.53 -2.20 -7.48
CA GLY A 143 14.68 -3.63 -7.64
C GLY A 143 15.65 -4.18 -6.61
N VAL A 144 15.38 -5.41 -6.21
CA VAL A 144 16.21 -6.20 -5.33
C VAL A 144 16.40 -7.59 -5.93
N THR A 145 17.61 -8.13 -5.79
CA THR A 145 17.95 -9.49 -6.18
C THR A 145 18.66 -10.15 -5.00
N CYS A 146 18.34 -11.42 -4.75
CA CYS A 146 18.99 -12.27 -3.76
C CYS A 146 19.56 -13.50 -4.47
N ASP A 147 20.85 -13.79 -4.26
CA ASP A 147 21.50 -15.02 -4.72
C ASP A 147 21.69 -15.96 -3.53
N SER A 148 21.06 -17.13 -3.57
CA SER A 148 21.10 -18.12 -2.49
C SER A 148 22.45 -18.80 -2.30
N LYS A 149 23.27 -18.89 -3.36
CA LYS A 149 24.59 -19.53 -3.32
C LYS A 149 25.61 -18.66 -2.62
N THR A 150 25.62 -17.36 -2.93
CA THR A 150 26.56 -16.41 -2.33
C THR A 150 25.98 -15.75 -1.08
N GLY A 151 24.66 -15.72 -0.95
CA GLY A 151 23.95 -14.91 0.04
C GLY A 151 24.00 -13.41 -0.26
N GLU A 152 24.45 -13.04 -1.46
CA GLU A 152 24.56 -11.64 -1.86
C GLU A 152 23.21 -11.07 -2.22
N ILE A 153 23.05 -9.81 -1.83
CA ILE A 153 21.86 -9.02 -2.10
C ILE A 153 22.29 -7.80 -2.89
N TRP A 154 21.62 -7.61 -4.02
CA TRP A 154 21.84 -6.49 -4.91
C TRP A 154 20.59 -5.64 -4.91
N SER A 155 20.76 -4.32 -4.86
CA SER A 155 19.69 -3.38 -5.19
C SER A 155 20.18 -2.50 -6.33
N GLY A 156 19.38 -2.40 -7.41
CA GLY A 156 19.79 -1.72 -8.65
C GLY A 156 20.18 -0.25 -8.42
N ASN A 157 20.93 0.36 -9.34
CA ASN A 157 21.22 1.79 -9.24
C ASN A 157 19.90 2.58 -9.22
N PRO A 158 19.68 3.48 -8.25
CA PRO A 158 18.49 4.32 -8.26
C PRO A 158 18.56 5.22 -9.48
N ASN A 159 17.69 5.00 -10.46
CA ASN A 159 17.21 6.15 -11.22
C ASN A 159 16.54 7.11 -10.22
N PRO A 160 16.69 8.44 -10.42
CA PRO A 160 16.25 9.40 -9.42
C PRO A 160 14.74 9.31 -9.25
N THR A 161 14.30 8.93 -8.04
CA THR A 161 12.91 9.04 -7.63
C THR A 161 12.49 10.49 -7.72
N ARG A 162 11.41 10.76 -8.45
CA ARG A 162 10.78 12.06 -8.53
C ARG A 162 9.46 12.03 -7.78
N PHE A 163 9.22 13.05 -6.98
CA PHE A 163 8.00 13.20 -6.21
C PHE A 163 7.51 14.63 -6.33
N GLN A 164 6.23 14.80 -6.64
CA GLN A 164 5.57 16.09 -6.76
C GLN A 164 4.33 16.13 -5.89
N VAL A 165 4.03 17.30 -5.34
CA VAL A 165 2.78 17.56 -4.61
C VAL A 165 2.10 18.81 -5.15
N ARG A 166 0.77 18.86 -5.10
CA ARG A 166 0.02 20.06 -5.48
C ARG A 166 0.13 21.13 -4.41
N ARG A 167 0.55 22.34 -4.81
CA ARG A 167 0.60 23.54 -3.96
C ARG A 167 0.23 24.76 -4.77
N GLY A 168 -0.79 25.48 -4.31
CA GLY A 168 -1.23 26.71 -4.99
C GLY A 168 -1.63 26.49 -6.44
N GLY A 169 -2.24 25.33 -6.75
CA GLY A 169 -2.68 24.98 -8.10
C GLY A 169 -1.58 24.53 -9.07
N GLN A 170 -0.38 24.18 -8.57
CA GLN A 170 0.73 23.66 -9.38
C GLN A 170 1.37 22.45 -8.72
N LEU A 171 1.98 21.56 -9.51
CA LEU A 171 2.83 20.49 -8.99
C LEU A 171 4.23 21.03 -8.72
N VAL A 172 4.74 20.79 -7.52
CA VAL A 172 6.10 21.18 -7.10
C VAL A 172 6.91 19.96 -6.70
N ASP A 173 8.17 19.91 -7.13
CA ASP A 173 9.07 18.82 -6.77
C ASP A 173 9.41 18.82 -5.28
N VAL A 174 9.54 17.62 -4.73
CA VAL A 174 9.79 17.37 -3.32
C VAL A 174 10.87 16.31 -3.18
N THR A 175 11.86 16.59 -2.36
CA THR A 175 12.91 15.63 -2.05
C THR A 175 12.40 14.55 -1.10
N PRO A 176 12.59 13.25 -1.40
CA PRO A 176 12.31 12.18 -0.44
C PRO A 176 12.98 12.41 0.92
N ASN A 177 12.30 12.03 2.00
CA ASN A 177 12.76 12.17 3.38
C ASN A 177 12.90 13.63 3.89
N SER A 178 12.38 14.63 3.17
CA SER A 178 12.42 16.04 3.61
C SER A 178 11.46 16.42 4.75
N GLY A 179 10.78 15.42 5.35
CA GLY A 179 9.72 15.64 6.35
C GLY A 179 8.33 15.86 5.74
N PRO A 180 7.28 15.98 6.59
CA PRO A 180 5.91 16.13 6.13
C PRO A 180 5.63 17.52 5.54
N LEU A 181 4.95 17.53 4.41
CA LEU A 181 4.45 18.73 3.74
C LEU A 181 2.96 18.87 3.98
N THR A 182 2.53 20.02 4.50
CA THR A 182 1.11 20.37 4.55
C THR A 182 0.63 20.80 3.16
N LEU A 183 -0.54 20.29 2.78
CA LEU A 183 -1.33 20.61 1.61
C LEU A 183 -2.69 21.10 2.11
N ASP A 184 -3.09 22.31 1.71
CA ASP A 184 -4.28 23.00 2.22
C ASP A 184 -5.47 22.92 1.25
N ASP A 185 -5.27 22.31 0.08
CA ASP A 185 -6.18 22.28 -1.07
C ASP A 185 -6.64 20.87 -1.45
N VAL A 186 -6.43 19.86 -0.58
CA VAL A 186 -6.86 18.49 -0.84
C VAL A 186 -8.33 18.32 -0.45
N THR A 187 -9.17 17.93 -1.40
CA THR A 187 -10.63 17.77 -1.22
C THR A 187 -11.03 16.30 -1.39
N PRO A 188 -11.20 15.55 -0.29
CA PRO A 188 -11.47 14.12 -0.34
C PRO A 188 -12.82 13.81 -0.98
N GLY A 189 -12.84 12.91 -1.98
CA GLY A 189 -14.00 12.52 -2.76
C GLY A 189 -15.02 11.60 -2.08
N ASP A 190 -14.81 11.25 -0.81
CA ASP A 190 -15.84 10.67 0.04
C ASP A 190 -16.81 11.74 0.58
N ARG A 191 -16.51 13.01 0.28
CA ARG A 191 -17.34 14.17 0.59
C ARG A 191 -17.63 14.95 -0.67
N THR A 192 -18.60 14.50 -1.45
CA THR A 192 -19.18 15.30 -2.54
C THR A 192 -19.60 16.68 -2.02
N GLY A 193 -18.91 17.73 -2.50
CA GLY A 193 -19.15 19.12 -2.10
C GLY A 193 -18.51 19.56 -0.77
N GLY A 194 -17.55 18.79 -0.23
CA GLY A 194 -16.87 19.07 1.03
C GLY A 194 -15.81 20.17 0.95
N SER A 195 -15.53 20.82 2.08
CA SER A 195 -14.39 21.72 2.22
C SER A 195 -13.06 20.96 2.17
N PRO A 196 -11.95 21.60 1.76
CA PRO A 196 -10.62 21.01 1.81
C PRO A 196 -10.29 20.44 3.20
N ALA A 197 -9.68 19.27 3.23
CA ALA A 197 -9.19 18.64 4.44
C ALA A 197 -7.72 18.99 4.64
N ARG A 198 -7.34 19.30 5.88
CA ARG A 198 -5.92 19.49 6.20
C ARG A 198 -5.20 18.18 5.95
N THR A 199 -4.29 18.19 4.97
CA THR A 199 -3.59 16.99 4.54
C THR A 199 -2.10 17.21 4.70
N THR A 200 -1.40 16.23 5.26
CA THR A 200 0.06 16.20 5.20
C THR A 200 0.53 14.98 4.43
N VAL A 201 1.54 15.18 3.59
CA VAL A 201 2.15 14.12 2.80
C VAL A 201 3.63 14.08 3.10
N SER A 202 4.15 12.90 3.40
CA SER A 202 5.58 12.64 3.48
C SER A 202 5.92 11.41 2.66
N ILE A 203 7.05 11.46 1.98
CA ILE A 203 7.64 10.35 1.26
C ILE A 203 8.89 9.88 2.01
N VAL A 204 8.95 8.58 2.28
CA VAL A 204 10.06 7.93 2.96
C VAL A 204 10.65 6.87 2.03
N THR A 205 11.98 6.82 1.96
CA THR A 205 12.65 5.72 1.26
C THR A 205 12.56 4.46 2.11
N VAL A 206 12.13 3.36 1.48
CA VAL A 206 12.25 2.02 2.04
C VAL A 206 13.60 1.45 1.62
N SER A 207 14.38 1.00 2.60
CA SER A 207 15.67 0.34 2.40
C SER A 207 15.80 -0.97 3.17
N ASP A 208 14.79 -1.34 3.96
CA ASP A 208 14.84 -2.50 4.86
C ASP A 208 13.45 -3.18 4.94
N VAL A 209 13.42 -4.52 5.05
CA VAL A 209 12.18 -5.31 5.16
C VAL A 209 11.42 -5.02 6.44
N ASP A 210 12.09 -4.61 7.51
CA ASP A 210 11.45 -4.26 8.78
C ASP A 210 10.45 -3.10 8.62
N GLN A 211 10.74 -2.21 7.66
CA GLN A 211 9.88 -1.09 7.31
C GLN A 211 8.62 -1.52 6.55
N LEU A 212 8.57 -2.77 6.07
CA LEU A 212 7.47 -3.35 5.30
C LEU A 212 6.58 -4.30 6.09
N THR A 213 6.96 -4.67 7.33
CA THR A 213 6.27 -5.66 8.17
C THR A 213 4.78 -5.37 8.41
N GLY A 214 4.38 -4.10 8.37
CA GLY A 214 2.97 -3.70 8.46
C GLY A 214 2.12 -4.06 7.25
N HIS A 215 2.73 -4.28 6.08
CA HIS A 215 2.06 -4.47 4.80
C HIS A 215 1.97 -5.96 4.44
N GLN A 216 0.74 -6.49 4.34
CA GLN A 216 0.48 -7.92 4.18
C GLN A 216 1.33 -8.64 3.11
N PRO A 217 1.50 -8.12 1.87
CA PRO A 217 2.32 -8.80 0.86
C PRO A 217 3.81 -8.96 1.24
N PHE A 218 4.29 -8.13 2.16
CA PHE A 218 5.70 -8.08 2.58
C PHE A 218 5.93 -8.60 4.00
N ALA A 219 4.87 -8.79 4.79
CA ALA A 219 4.97 -9.28 6.17
C ALA A 219 5.67 -10.66 6.25
N LYS A 220 5.60 -11.47 5.19
CA LYS A 220 6.25 -12.78 5.10
C LYS A 220 7.79 -12.76 5.12
N TYR A 221 8.39 -11.60 4.87
CA TYR A 221 9.85 -11.40 4.90
C TYR A 221 10.37 -11.06 6.30
N ALA A 222 9.48 -10.79 7.25
CA ALA A 222 9.85 -10.58 8.64
C ALA A 222 10.66 -11.77 9.17
N ASP A 223 11.72 -11.49 9.92
CA ASP A 223 12.58 -12.47 10.59
C ASP A 223 13.33 -13.45 9.65
N ARG A 224 13.30 -13.26 8.33
CA ARG A 224 14.12 -14.05 7.39
C ARG A 224 15.58 -13.58 7.40
N ALA A 225 16.50 -14.52 7.29
CA ALA A 225 17.92 -14.30 7.59
C ALA A 225 18.65 -13.47 6.52
N ARG A 226 18.32 -13.61 5.23
CA ARG A 226 18.88 -12.77 4.17
C ARG A 226 17.76 -12.17 3.37
N THR A 227 17.53 -10.89 3.60
CA THR A 227 16.47 -10.16 2.94
C THR A 227 16.94 -8.77 2.56
N ALA A 228 16.28 -8.23 1.54
CA ALA A 228 16.30 -6.80 1.31
C ALA A 228 14.97 -6.32 0.81
N ALA A 229 14.75 -5.05 1.05
CA ALA A 229 13.65 -4.31 0.49
C ALA A 229 14.14 -3.00 -0.11
N ARG A 230 13.37 -2.52 -1.08
CA ARG A 230 13.57 -1.20 -1.66
C ARG A 230 12.27 -0.64 -2.18
N GLY A 231 12.06 0.66 -2.03
CA GLY A 231 10.92 1.35 -2.61
C GLY A 231 10.62 2.65 -1.90
N HIS A 232 9.36 3.07 -1.95
CA HIS A 232 8.91 4.29 -1.28
C HIS A 232 7.62 4.05 -0.50
N ALA A 233 7.54 4.69 0.66
CA ALA A 233 6.34 4.77 1.46
C ALA A 233 5.84 6.22 1.47
N LEU A 234 4.66 6.44 0.89
CA LEU A 234 3.91 7.67 1.08
C LEU A 234 3.06 7.51 2.34
N VAL A 235 3.28 8.41 3.29
CA VAL A 235 2.45 8.55 4.49
C VAL A 235 1.62 9.81 4.33
N ILE A 236 0.31 9.62 4.23
CA ILE A 236 -0.65 10.71 4.08
C ILE A 236 -1.48 10.77 5.34
N ARG A 237 -1.49 11.93 6.02
CA ARG A 237 -2.36 12.17 7.17
C ARG A 237 -3.38 13.19 6.79
N GLN A 238 -4.64 12.81 6.89
CA GLN A 238 -5.75 13.69 6.56
C GLN A 238 -6.62 13.92 7.80
N GLN A 239 -6.92 15.19 8.07
CA GLN A 239 -7.82 15.61 9.13
C GLN A 239 -8.99 16.40 8.53
N PRO A 240 -10.10 15.72 8.17
CA PRO A 240 -11.27 16.38 7.58
C PRO A 240 -12.10 17.19 8.59
N ASP A 241 -11.97 16.91 9.88
CA ASP A 241 -12.62 17.61 10.98
C ASP A 241 -11.58 17.86 12.08
N PRO A 242 -11.31 19.12 12.47
CA PRO A 242 -10.39 19.44 13.56
C PRO A 242 -10.73 18.77 14.90
N ALA A 243 -12.00 18.41 15.12
CA ALA A 243 -12.46 17.72 16.32
C ALA A 243 -12.17 16.21 16.30
N GLN A 244 -11.76 15.64 15.17
CA GLN A 244 -11.44 14.22 15.01
C GLN A 244 -9.93 14.00 14.86
N PRO A 245 -9.40 12.85 15.30
CA PRO A 245 -8.01 12.49 15.05
C PRO A 245 -7.75 12.34 13.54
N PRO A 246 -6.54 12.67 13.06
CA PRO A 246 -6.20 12.46 11.66
C PRO A 246 -6.21 10.98 11.30
N THR A 247 -6.74 10.66 10.12
CA THR A 247 -6.60 9.33 9.52
C THR A 247 -5.25 9.24 8.83
N THR A 248 -4.51 8.16 9.07
CA THR A 248 -3.21 7.90 8.42
C THR A 248 -3.38 6.84 7.36
N TYR A 249 -2.99 7.18 6.14
CA TYR A 249 -2.93 6.31 4.98
C TYR A 249 -1.47 5.98 4.69
N ARG A 250 -1.18 4.71 4.44
CA ARG A 250 0.16 4.25 4.06
C ARG A 250 0.08 3.60 2.70
N LEU A 251 0.84 4.13 1.76
CA LEU A 251 0.95 3.63 0.40
C LEU A 251 2.40 3.28 0.12
N LEU A 252 2.68 2.00 -0.06
CA LEU A 252 3.91 1.55 -0.69
C LEU A 252 3.78 1.69 -2.19
N THR A 253 4.85 2.05 -2.87
CA THR A 253 4.90 2.15 -4.33
C THR A 253 6.29 1.88 -4.85
N ASN A 254 6.35 1.18 -6.00
CA ASN A 254 7.59 0.69 -6.59
C ASN A 254 8.44 -0.03 -5.54
N THR A 255 7.76 -0.84 -4.73
CA THR A 255 8.36 -1.51 -3.58
C THR A 255 8.62 -2.95 -3.92
N THR A 256 9.85 -3.39 -3.67
CA THR A 256 10.33 -4.74 -3.95
C THR A 256 10.95 -5.31 -2.69
N ALA A 257 10.79 -6.61 -2.49
CA ALA A 257 11.48 -7.36 -1.44
C ALA A 257 11.90 -8.72 -1.98
N ALA A 258 13.02 -9.25 -1.50
CA ALA A 258 13.49 -10.59 -1.83
C ALA A 258 14.15 -11.25 -0.63
N SER A 259 14.12 -12.58 -0.60
CA SER A 259 14.82 -13.39 0.40
C SER A 259 15.56 -14.58 -0.18
N CYS A 260 16.64 -14.92 0.52
CA CYS A 260 17.45 -16.12 0.44
C CYS A 260 18.19 -16.29 1.79
#